data_AF-A0A1F5L5K1-F1
#
_entry.id   AF-A0A1F5L5K1-F1
#
_cell.length_a   1.000
_cell.length_b   1.000
_cell.length_c   1.000
_cell.angle_alpha   90.00
_cell.angle_beta   90.00
_cell.angle_gamma   90.00
#
_symmetry.space_group_name_H-M   'P 1'
#
loop_
_entity.id
_entity.type
_entity.pdbx_description
1 polymer ?
#
loop_
_entity_poly.entity_id
_entity_poly.type
_entity_poly.pdbx_seq_one_letter_code
_entity_poly.pdbx_strand_id
1 'polypeptide(L)'
;MRSKPRPATVHDLDASDNPILHTRKSAKIDRKKSSKPSRKQTKQMNEGISDCIIGESIYKGSIAELVECRGQNTGIPLTIFTRSQDTSPERNEVLGYKFRKVFVSDDPNILDANATYAPITVFIAKPDEEQCDPSIYVEQRVFQCGQEKIVVHELKFKGKVQVEKEYLFKGCGDEDLNLGKRDLRLKIQTLEQHIFNSYMQRASYYGYDIKDCIWLNEHTICSGLAHTVQRCDGLPPYQISFNPEDLEILLDAKLKRPTLTSDASGEGLELLRLRFKGQGKHTEDNGHAGDLFLRVMYKSSS
;
A
#
# COMPACT_ATOMS: atom_id res chain seq x y z
N MET A 1 26.07 9.31 39.19
CA MET A 1 26.07 8.66 37.85
C MET A 1 25.19 9.49 36.92
N ARG A 2 25.72 10.05 35.83
CA ARG A 2 24.88 10.72 34.81
C ARG A 2 24.41 9.67 33.81
N SER A 3 23.13 9.31 33.85
CA SER A 3 22.52 8.47 32.82
C SER A 3 22.61 9.19 31.48
N LYS A 4 23.04 8.47 30.43
CA LYS A 4 22.93 9.00 29.06
C LYS A 4 21.44 9.17 28.77
N PRO A 5 20.97 10.33 28.30
CA PRO A 5 19.56 10.52 27.97
C PRO A 5 19.20 9.51 26.86
N ARG A 6 18.19 8.67 27.14
CA ARG A 6 17.59 7.80 26.12
C ARG A 6 16.59 8.64 25.32
N PRO A 7 16.59 8.59 23.99
CA PRO A 7 15.58 9.28 23.20
C PRO A 7 14.19 8.73 23.54
N ALA A 8 13.24 9.63 23.78
CA ALA A 8 11.83 9.25 23.88
C ALA A 8 11.37 8.78 22.50
N THR A 9 10.93 7.53 22.42
CA THR A 9 10.34 6.94 21.21
C THR A 9 8.84 6.91 21.42
N VAL A 10 8.08 7.50 20.50
CA VAL A 10 6.61 7.50 20.54
C VAL A 10 6.10 6.83 19.27
N HIS A 11 5.22 5.85 19.44
CA HIS A 11 4.36 5.34 18.37
C HIS A 11 3.06 6.13 18.39
N ASP A 12 2.48 6.38 17.21
CA ASP A 12 1.11 6.88 17.16
C ASP A 12 0.21 5.74 17.68
N LEU A 13 -0.93 6.05 18.29
CA LEU A 13 -1.89 5.04 18.78
C LEU A 13 -3.12 5.02 17.86
N ASP A 14 -3.71 3.84 17.66
CA ASP A 14 -4.98 3.72 16.98
C ASP A 14 -6.18 4.00 17.90
N ALA A 15 -7.41 3.91 17.36
CA ALA A 15 -8.64 4.16 18.11
C ALA A 15 -8.88 3.16 19.28
N SER A 16 -8.06 2.12 19.39
CA SER A 16 -8.08 1.12 20.47
C SER A 16 -6.83 1.19 21.35
N ASP A 17 -6.11 2.32 21.33
CA ASP A 17 -4.88 2.57 22.09
C ASP A 17 -3.72 1.61 21.77
N ASN A 18 -3.75 0.92 20.63
CA ASN A 18 -2.64 0.06 20.21
C ASN A 18 -1.60 0.87 19.42
N PRO A 19 -0.30 0.57 19.58
CA PRO A 19 0.75 1.23 18.81
C PRO A 19 0.58 0.97 17.31
N ILE A 20 0.60 2.05 16.54
CA ILE A 20 0.69 2.04 15.10
C ILE A 20 2.14 1.74 14.74
N LEU A 21 2.33 0.53 14.22
CA LEU A 21 3.62 0.08 13.69
C LEU A 21 3.96 0.90 12.44
N HIS A 22 5.25 1.10 12.22
CA HIS A 22 5.77 1.99 11.16
C HIS A 22 5.43 3.48 11.30
N THR A 23 5.02 3.98 12.48
CA THR A 23 4.84 5.44 12.71
C THR A 23 5.80 5.99 13.77
N ARG A 24 6.94 5.33 13.96
CA ARG A 24 7.91 5.69 15.00
C ARG A 24 8.39 7.13 14.81
N LYS A 25 8.11 8.00 15.78
CA LYS A 25 8.66 9.36 15.86
C LYS A 25 9.67 9.41 17.00
N SER A 26 10.94 9.70 16.67
CA SER A 26 12.01 9.83 17.67
C SER A 26 12.60 11.23 17.59
N ALA A 27 12.55 12.02 18.67
CA ALA A 27 13.23 13.31 18.72
C ALA A 27 14.72 13.13 19.11
N LYS A 28 15.65 13.55 18.24
CA LYS A 28 17.06 13.72 18.60
C LYS A 28 17.39 15.21 18.70
N ILE A 29 17.96 15.62 19.84
CA ILE A 29 18.55 16.96 19.98
C ILE A 29 19.97 16.89 19.40
N ASP A 30 20.15 17.46 18.21
CA ASP A 30 21.49 17.70 17.67
C ASP A 30 22.18 18.80 18.48
N ARG A 31 22.94 18.38 19.48
CA ARG A 31 23.93 19.28 20.09
C ARG A 31 25.05 19.50 19.09
N LYS A 32 24.92 20.52 18.24
CA LYS A 32 26.05 21.10 17.47
C LYS A 32 27.19 21.41 18.45
N LYS A 33 28.19 20.53 18.52
CA LYS A 33 29.50 20.87 19.09
C LYS A 33 30.30 21.56 17.99
N SER A 34 30.46 22.87 18.10
CA SER A 34 31.45 23.61 17.34
C SER A 34 32.85 23.16 17.79
N SER A 35 33.58 22.44 16.95
CA SER A 35 35.03 22.28 17.12
C SER A 35 35.72 22.37 15.77
N LYS A 36 36.68 23.31 15.70
CA LYS A 36 37.53 23.68 14.57
C LYS A 36 38.27 22.46 13.95
N PRO A 37 38.73 22.56 12.69
CA PRO A 37 39.20 21.40 11.93
C PRO A 37 40.61 20.99 12.39
N SER A 38 40.75 19.79 12.93
CA SER A 38 42.05 19.14 13.07
C SER A 38 42.19 18.05 12.01
N ARG A 39 43.14 18.29 11.12
CA ARG A 39 43.57 17.44 10.01
C ARG A 39 44.31 16.22 10.61
N LYS A 40 43.72 15.02 10.55
CA LYS A 40 44.49 13.76 10.60
C LYS A 40 43.89 12.71 9.67
N GLN A 41 44.82 12.11 8.93
CA GLN A 41 44.72 11.04 7.95
C GLN A 41 44.16 9.73 8.54
N THR A 42 43.55 8.97 7.62
CA THR A 42 43.44 7.50 7.56
C THR A 42 42.70 6.78 8.70
N LYS A 43 41.46 6.37 8.39
CA LYS A 43 40.98 4.99 8.51
C LYS A 43 39.60 4.92 7.85
N GLN A 44 39.50 4.28 6.69
CA GLN A 44 38.23 3.78 6.21
C GLN A 44 37.66 2.87 7.31
N MET A 45 36.62 3.35 7.99
CA MET A 45 35.83 2.53 8.90
C MET A 45 35.03 1.54 8.05
N ASN A 46 35.60 0.35 7.85
CA ASN A 46 34.84 -0.88 7.60
C ASN A 46 34.21 -1.40 8.91
N GLU A 47 33.62 -0.51 9.72
CA GLU A 47 32.89 -0.89 10.92
C GLU A 47 31.39 -0.85 10.60
N GLY A 48 30.79 -2.01 10.32
CA GLY A 48 29.32 -2.13 10.28
C GLY A 48 28.72 -3.23 9.40
N ILE A 49 29.50 -3.93 8.56
CA ILE A 49 28.96 -5.00 7.68
C ILE A 49 29.00 -6.38 8.37
N SER A 50 29.67 -6.51 9.51
CA SER A 50 30.12 -7.80 10.06
C SER A 50 29.05 -8.72 10.66
N ASP A 51 27.81 -8.27 10.88
CA ASP A 51 26.73 -9.09 11.48
C ASP A 51 25.43 -9.10 10.65
N CYS A 52 25.51 -8.75 9.36
CA CYS A 52 24.37 -8.72 8.45
C CYS A 52 24.33 -9.97 7.56
N ILE A 53 23.15 -10.58 7.43
CA ILE A 53 22.94 -11.74 6.57
C ILE A 53 22.76 -11.25 5.12
N ILE A 54 23.57 -11.75 4.19
CA ILE A 54 23.43 -11.37 2.78
C ILE A 54 22.30 -12.19 2.15
N GLY A 55 21.25 -11.49 1.75
CA GLY A 55 20.12 -12.06 1.03
C GLY A 55 20.24 -11.89 -0.48
N GLU A 56 19.40 -12.61 -1.22
CA GLU A 56 19.33 -12.55 -2.68
C GLU A 56 17.89 -12.26 -3.12
N SER A 57 17.74 -11.49 -4.21
CA SER A 57 16.45 -11.34 -4.90
C SER A 57 16.37 -12.38 -6.01
N ILE A 58 15.33 -13.22 -5.99
CA ILE A 58 15.14 -14.31 -6.96
C ILE A 58 14.19 -13.97 -8.09
N TYR A 59 13.39 -12.93 -7.91
CA TYR A 59 12.53 -12.36 -8.92
C TYR A 59 12.62 -10.85 -8.88
N LYS A 60 12.59 -10.23 -10.05
CA LYS A 60 12.56 -8.78 -10.25
C LYS A 60 11.67 -8.48 -11.45
N GLY A 61 10.58 -7.76 -11.24
CA GLY A 61 9.67 -7.38 -12.32
C GLY A 61 8.67 -6.31 -11.87
N SER A 62 7.68 -6.05 -12.70
CA SER A 62 6.55 -5.18 -12.37
C SER A 62 5.60 -5.83 -11.36
N ILE A 63 4.72 -5.02 -10.76
CA ILE A 63 3.63 -5.53 -9.91
C ILE A 63 2.73 -6.46 -10.72
N ALA A 64 2.39 -6.07 -11.96
CA ALA A 64 1.52 -6.84 -12.85
C ALA A 64 2.06 -8.25 -13.10
N GLU A 65 3.32 -8.37 -13.51
CA GLU A 65 3.98 -9.67 -13.72
C GLU A 65 4.02 -10.52 -12.45
N LEU A 66 4.22 -9.89 -11.28
CA LEU A 66 4.24 -10.60 -10.00
C LEU A 66 2.87 -11.17 -9.64
N VAL A 67 1.82 -10.35 -9.69
CA VAL A 67 0.46 -10.77 -9.29
C VAL A 67 -0.12 -11.78 -10.29
N GLU A 68 0.30 -11.72 -11.55
CA GLU A 68 -0.02 -12.73 -12.56
C GLU A 68 0.63 -14.08 -12.24
N CYS A 69 1.93 -14.10 -11.90
CA CYS A 69 2.67 -15.34 -11.67
C CYS A 69 2.48 -15.95 -10.27
N ARG A 70 2.16 -15.12 -9.26
CA ARG A 70 2.18 -15.50 -7.83
C ARG A 70 0.91 -15.16 -7.07
N GLY A 71 0.02 -14.34 -7.64
CA GLY A 71 -1.17 -13.82 -6.94
C GLY A 71 -2.38 -14.76 -6.92
N GLN A 72 -2.28 -15.95 -7.50
CA GLN A 72 -3.41 -16.88 -7.62
C GLN A 72 -3.31 -18.05 -6.63
N ASN A 73 -4.44 -18.39 -5.98
CA ASN A 73 -4.68 -19.64 -5.23
C ASN A 73 -3.88 -19.88 -3.94
N THR A 74 -3.42 -18.83 -3.23
CA THR A 74 -2.62 -18.98 -2.00
C THR A 74 -3.43 -19.02 -0.71
N GLY A 75 -4.76 -18.86 -0.74
CA GLY A 75 -5.61 -18.81 0.46
C GLY A 75 -5.44 -17.56 1.35
N ILE A 76 -4.42 -16.73 1.06
CA ILE A 76 -4.14 -15.44 1.67
C ILE A 76 -3.79 -14.41 0.58
N PRO A 77 -4.08 -13.11 0.78
CA PRO A 77 -3.67 -12.05 -0.13
C PRO A 77 -2.14 -11.98 -0.29
N LEU A 78 -1.65 -11.90 -1.53
CA LEU A 78 -0.25 -11.57 -1.80
C LEU A 78 0.10 -10.22 -1.17
N THR A 79 1.19 -10.15 -0.41
CA THR A 79 1.57 -8.97 0.38
C THR A 79 2.85 -8.36 -0.16
N ILE A 80 2.80 -7.08 -0.57
CA ILE A 80 3.96 -6.30 -1.01
C ILE A 80 4.26 -5.23 0.03
N PHE A 81 5.49 -5.17 0.52
CA PHE A 81 5.95 -4.09 1.38
C PHE A 81 6.49 -2.95 0.52
N THR A 82 6.02 -1.74 0.74
CA THR A 82 6.43 -0.55 -0.02
C THR A 82 6.82 0.58 0.91
N ARG A 83 7.79 1.39 0.49
CA ARG A 83 8.15 2.66 1.13
C ARG A 83 7.51 3.87 0.45
N SER A 84 6.77 3.65 -0.63
CA SER A 84 5.95 4.67 -1.27
C SER A 84 4.97 5.26 -0.25
N GLN A 85 4.54 6.50 -0.49
CA GLN A 85 3.43 7.13 0.25
C GLN A 85 2.17 7.23 -0.62
N ASP A 86 2.28 6.80 -1.88
CA ASP A 86 1.23 6.89 -2.87
C ASP A 86 0.36 5.63 -2.82
N THR A 87 -0.81 5.77 -2.19
CA THR A 87 -1.80 4.70 -2.03
C THR A 87 -2.82 4.69 -3.18
N SER A 88 -2.67 5.57 -4.18
CA SER A 88 -3.68 5.80 -5.21
C SER A 88 -3.95 4.55 -6.06
N PRO A 89 -5.22 4.25 -6.40
CA PRO A 89 -5.54 3.15 -7.31
C PRO A 89 -4.89 3.31 -8.69
N GLU A 90 -4.76 4.53 -9.20
CA GLU A 90 -4.24 4.82 -10.55
C GLU A 90 -2.82 4.29 -10.75
N ARG A 91 -2.01 4.29 -9.68
CA ARG A 91 -0.64 3.81 -9.71
C ARG A 91 -0.50 2.36 -9.29
N ASN A 92 -1.38 1.90 -8.40
CA ASN A 92 -1.18 0.65 -7.69
C ASN A 92 -2.10 -0.47 -8.19
N GLU A 93 -3.33 -0.18 -8.63
CA GLU A 93 -4.29 -1.20 -9.03
C GLU A 93 -3.85 -1.89 -10.33
N VAL A 94 -3.90 -3.22 -10.34
CA VAL A 94 -3.70 -4.03 -11.54
C VAL A 94 -5.02 -4.69 -11.88
N LEU A 95 -5.57 -4.35 -13.05
CA LEU A 95 -6.90 -4.81 -13.45
C LEU A 95 -6.99 -6.34 -13.45
N GLY A 96 -7.97 -6.88 -12.74
CA GLY A 96 -8.24 -8.31 -12.66
C GLY A 96 -7.42 -9.07 -11.60
N TYR A 97 -6.48 -8.41 -10.92
CA TYR A 97 -5.63 -9.05 -9.92
C TYR A 97 -5.84 -8.47 -8.52
N LYS A 98 -5.67 -9.35 -7.53
CA LYS A 98 -5.89 -9.03 -6.11
C LYS A 98 -4.60 -9.17 -5.32
N PHE A 99 -4.33 -8.21 -4.46
CA PHE A 99 -3.19 -8.22 -3.55
C PHE A 99 -3.33 -7.09 -2.53
N ARG A 100 -2.47 -7.08 -1.51
CA ARG A 100 -2.37 -5.98 -0.55
C ARG A 100 -0.98 -5.37 -0.52
N LYS A 101 -0.93 -4.07 -0.25
CA LYS A 101 0.31 -3.34 0.03
C LYS A 101 0.36 -2.86 1.46
N VAL A 102 1.53 -3.06 2.06
CA VAL A 102 1.87 -2.55 3.37
C VAL A 102 2.80 -1.36 3.19
N PHE A 103 2.29 -0.17 3.53
CA PHE A 103 3.01 1.09 3.41
C PHE A 103 3.88 1.30 4.65
N VAL A 104 5.17 1.11 4.49
CA VAL A 104 6.17 1.17 5.55
C VAL A 104 6.73 2.59 5.63
N SER A 105 6.42 3.26 6.73
CA SER A 105 6.91 4.60 7.08
C SER A 105 7.97 4.54 8.18
N ASP A 106 8.87 3.55 8.11
CA ASP A 106 9.94 3.38 9.11
C ASP A 106 10.81 4.64 9.28
N ASP A 107 11.23 4.83 10.54
CA ASP A 107 11.80 6.06 11.10
C ASP A 107 12.84 6.72 10.16
N PRO A 108 12.62 7.99 9.74
CA PRO A 108 13.54 8.79 8.92
C PRO A 108 14.80 9.25 9.68
N ASN A 109 15.17 8.60 10.79
CA ASN A 109 16.46 8.79 11.45
C ASN A 109 17.68 8.40 10.58
N ILE A 110 17.45 8.06 9.31
CA ILE A 110 18.41 8.01 8.23
C ILE A 110 17.91 8.86 7.03
N LEU A 111 17.51 10.10 7.28
CA LEU A 111 17.77 11.21 6.34
C LEU A 111 19.24 11.63 6.46
N ASP A 112 20.16 10.67 6.65
CA ASP A 112 21.50 10.87 6.18
C ASP A 112 21.37 10.81 4.66
N ALA A 113 21.39 11.98 4.00
CA ALA A 113 21.30 12.06 2.54
C ALA A 113 22.34 11.19 1.84
N ASN A 114 23.39 10.79 2.58
CA ASN A 114 24.49 9.93 2.14
C ASN A 114 24.31 8.45 2.47
N ALA A 115 23.18 8.04 3.05
CA ALA A 115 22.95 6.63 3.37
C ALA A 115 22.84 5.81 2.09
N THR A 116 23.78 4.86 1.96
CA THR A 116 23.87 3.93 0.83
C THR A 116 22.80 2.84 0.84
N TYR A 117 21.96 2.82 1.88
CA TYR A 117 20.95 1.79 2.09
C TYR A 117 19.57 2.35 2.44
N ALA A 118 18.57 1.54 2.13
CA ALA A 118 17.15 1.74 2.36
C ALA A 118 16.69 0.80 3.48
N PRO A 119 16.42 1.29 4.70
CA PRO A 119 15.93 0.43 5.77
C PRO A 119 14.45 0.07 5.58
N ILE A 120 14.08 -1.16 5.91
CA ILE A 120 12.70 -1.62 6.05
C ILE A 120 12.60 -2.64 7.19
N THR A 121 11.55 -2.55 7.98
CA THR A 121 11.14 -3.56 8.95
C THR A 121 9.96 -4.31 8.37
N VAL A 122 10.01 -5.64 8.38
CA VAL A 122 8.90 -6.49 7.98
C VAL A 122 8.41 -7.19 9.24
N PHE A 123 7.11 -7.06 9.51
CA PHE A 123 6.45 -7.80 10.56
C PHE A 123 5.84 -9.07 9.99
N ILE A 124 6.05 -10.20 10.66
CA ILE A 124 5.45 -11.51 10.36
C ILE A 124 4.61 -11.97 11.56
N ALA A 125 3.67 -12.89 11.34
CA ALA A 125 2.95 -13.51 12.45
C ALA A 125 3.87 -14.53 13.13
N LYS A 126 3.69 -14.73 14.44
CA LYS A 126 4.46 -15.71 15.21
C LYS A 126 4.45 -17.13 14.66
N PRO A 127 3.33 -17.67 14.13
CA PRO A 127 3.34 -18.97 13.46
C PRO A 127 4.27 -19.02 12.23
N ASP A 128 4.55 -17.89 11.59
CA ASP A 128 5.35 -17.82 10.37
C ASP A 128 6.86 -17.84 10.64
N GLU A 129 7.31 -17.70 11.89
CA GLU A 129 8.74 -17.81 12.25
C GLU A 129 9.32 -19.18 11.87
N GLU A 130 8.49 -20.22 11.97
CA GLU A 130 8.88 -21.59 11.69
C GLU A 130 8.83 -21.93 10.19
N GLN A 131 8.30 -21.02 9.37
CA GLN A 131 8.21 -21.22 7.93
C GLN A 131 9.61 -21.19 7.30
N CYS A 132 9.94 -22.26 6.57
CA CYS A 132 11.14 -22.31 5.76
C CYS A 132 10.93 -21.51 4.47
N ASP A 133 11.91 -20.67 4.12
CA ASP A 133 11.97 -19.88 2.89
C ASP A 133 10.68 -19.09 2.61
N PRO A 134 10.27 -18.17 3.51
CA PRO A 134 9.10 -17.34 3.26
C PRO A 134 9.35 -16.38 2.08
N SER A 135 8.35 -16.26 1.19
CA SER A 135 8.37 -15.27 0.12
C SER A 135 8.00 -13.90 0.68
N ILE A 136 8.98 -12.99 0.75
CA ILE A 136 8.76 -11.58 1.09
C ILE A 136 8.93 -10.75 -0.18
N TYR A 137 7.91 -9.96 -0.50
CA TYR A 137 7.92 -9.09 -1.68
C TYR A 137 8.12 -7.63 -1.26
N VAL A 138 9.10 -6.95 -1.85
CA VAL A 138 9.41 -5.55 -1.55
C VAL A 138 9.41 -4.72 -2.83
N GLU A 139 8.75 -3.57 -2.76
CA GLU A 139 8.73 -2.57 -3.81
C GLU A 139 10.00 -1.72 -3.80
N GLN A 140 10.54 -1.46 -4.99
CA GLN A 140 11.65 -0.57 -5.28
C GLN A 140 11.21 0.47 -6.29
N ARG A 141 11.44 1.75 -5.97
CA ARG A 141 11.40 2.84 -6.95
C ARG A 141 12.71 2.91 -7.71
N VAL A 142 12.66 2.89 -9.03
CA VAL A 142 13.81 3.03 -9.93
C VAL A 142 13.56 4.11 -10.98
N PHE A 143 14.61 4.60 -11.63
CA PHE A 143 14.50 5.57 -12.72
C PHE A 143 14.98 4.94 -14.04
N GLN A 144 14.12 4.91 -15.05
CA GLN A 144 14.44 4.41 -16.38
C GLN A 144 14.12 5.51 -17.41
N CYS A 145 15.12 5.93 -18.19
CA CYS A 145 14.97 7.00 -19.18
C CYS A 145 14.41 8.31 -18.60
N GLY A 146 14.77 8.64 -17.36
CA GLY A 146 14.28 9.85 -16.67
C GLY A 146 12.85 9.74 -16.12
N GLN A 147 12.19 8.60 -16.28
CA GLN A 147 10.86 8.34 -15.72
C GLN A 147 10.96 7.41 -14.51
N GLU A 148 10.16 7.73 -13.49
CA GLU A 148 10.00 6.86 -12.33
C GLU A 148 9.29 5.56 -12.74
N LYS A 149 9.83 4.43 -12.31
CA LYS A 149 9.26 3.11 -12.51
C LYS A 149 9.27 2.35 -11.19
N ILE A 150 8.24 1.55 -10.99
CA ILE A 150 8.14 0.66 -9.84
C ILE A 150 8.52 -0.75 -10.25
N VAL A 151 9.37 -1.37 -9.42
CA VAL A 151 9.82 -2.75 -9.55
C VAL A 151 9.55 -3.46 -8.23
N VAL A 152 9.18 -4.74 -8.27
CA VAL A 152 9.01 -5.57 -7.09
C VAL A 152 10.04 -6.68 -7.10
N HIS A 153 10.59 -6.95 -5.92
CA HIS A 153 11.57 -7.99 -5.65
C HIS A 153 10.96 -9.09 -4.79
N GLU A 154 11.15 -10.35 -5.18
CA GLU A 154 10.98 -11.49 -4.28
C GLU A 154 12.31 -11.78 -3.58
N LEU A 155 12.31 -11.77 -2.26
CA LEU A 155 13.49 -11.91 -1.42
C LEU A 155 13.64 -13.36 -0.92
N LYS A 156 14.85 -13.91 -0.99
CA LYS A 156 15.17 -15.27 -0.56
C LYS A 156 16.07 -15.28 0.68
N PHE A 157 15.70 -16.14 1.64
CA PHE A 157 16.33 -16.22 2.97
C PHE A 157 17.14 -17.51 3.21
N LYS A 158 17.01 -18.53 2.34
CA LYS A 158 17.78 -19.79 2.37
C LYS A 158 17.58 -20.56 3.69
N GLY A 159 16.32 -20.72 4.08
CA GLY A 159 15.88 -21.41 5.30
C GLY A 159 14.88 -20.59 6.09
N LYS A 160 14.80 -20.86 7.40
CA LYS A 160 13.98 -20.06 8.31
C LYS A 160 14.54 -18.66 8.46
N VAL A 161 13.66 -17.69 8.60
CA VAL A 161 14.04 -16.31 8.88
C VAL A 161 14.58 -16.18 10.31
N GLN A 162 15.77 -15.61 10.43
CA GLN A 162 16.31 -15.13 11.70
C GLN A 162 15.67 -13.79 12.06
N VAL A 163 14.80 -13.81 13.06
CA VAL A 163 14.13 -12.62 13.61
C VAL A 163 15.15 -11.73 14.32
N GLU A 164 14.91 -10.42 14.32
CA GLU A 164 15.76 -9.36 14.89
C GLU A 164 17.15 -9.16 14.25
N LYS A 165 17.56 -10.04 13.34
CA LYS A 165 18.76 -9.88 12.51
C LYS A 165 18.49 -8.99 11.30
N GLU A 166 19.54 -8.28 10.85
CA GLU A 166 19.49 -7.47 9.63
C GLU A 166 19.91 -8.32 8.42
N TYR A 167 19.16 -8.17 7.33
CA TYR A 167 19.47 -8.72 6.02
C TYR A 167 19.85 -7.61 5.05
N LEU A 168 20.84 -7.85 4.21
CA LEU A 168 21.25 -6.92 3.15
C LEU A 168 20.96 -7.53 1.79
N PHE A 169 20.12 -6.84 1.01
CA PHE A 169 19.80 -7.20 -0.37
C PHE A 169 20.34 -6.11 -1.31
N LYS A 170 21.41 -6.45 -2.03
CA LYS A 170 22.12 -5.47 -2.86
C LYS A 170 21.25 -4.94 -3.99
N GLY A 171 21.26 -3.61 -4.18
CA GLY A 171 20.54 -2.93 -5.26
C GLY A 171 19.03 -3.10 -5.26
N CYS A 172 18.43 -3.54 -4.14
CA CYS A 172 16.98 -3.73 -3.98
C CYS A 172 16.30 -2.56 -3.23
N GLY A 173 17.06 -1.54 -2.83
CA GLY A 173 16.55 -0.32 -2.19
C GLY A 173 16.25 0.76 -3.24
N ASP A 174 15.40 1.73 -2.87
CA ASP A 174 15.01 2.81 -3.79
C ASP A 174 16.21 3.51 -4.44
N GLU A 175 16.08 3.79 -5.72
CA GLU A 175 17.04 4.55 -6.50
C GLU A 175 16.95 6.04 -6.14
N ASP A 176 18.12 6.64 -5.97
CA ASP A 176 18.32 8.06 -5.85
C ASP A 176 18.94 8.58 -7.14
N LEU A 177 18.46 9.72 -7.65
CA LEU A 177 18.94 10.28 -8.90
C LEU A 177 20.45 10.61 -8.89
N ASN A 178 21.02 10.88 -7.72
CA ASN A 178 22.43 11.24 -7.57
C ASN A 178 23.29 10.06 -7.12
N LEU A 179 22.77 9.19 -6.25
CA LEU A 179 23.52 8.08 -5.67
C LEU A 179 23.32 6.74 -6.40
N GLY A 180 22.36 6.67 -7.32
CA GLY A 180 21.94 5.44 -7.97
C GLY A 180 21.17 4.52 -7.03
N LYS A 181 21.17 3.22 -7.36
CA LYS A 181 20.41 2.20 -6.62
C LYS A 181 21.03 1.94 -5.27
N ARG A 182 20.22 2.03 -4.22
CA ARG A 182 20.63 1.74 -2.85
C ARG A 182 20.47 0.25 -2.54
N ASP A 183 21.18 -0.22 -1.53
CA ASP A 183 20.96 -1.56 -0.99
C ASP A 183 19.75 -1.54 -0.05
N LEU A 184 18.98 -2.62 0.02
CA LEU A 184 17.89 -2.77 0.98
C LEU A 184 18.44 -3.40 2.26
N ARG A 185 18.22 -2.75 3.41
CA ARG A 185 18.44 -3.33 4.74
C ARG A 185 17.11 -3.72 5.33
N LEU A 186 16.87 -5.02 5.47
CA LEU A 186 15.61 -5.56 5.95
C LEU A 186 15.79 -6.14 7.35
N LYS A 187 14.92 -5.77 8.29
CA LYS A 187 14.82 -6.40 9.62
C LYS A 187 13.48 -7.12 9.74
N ILE A 188 13.49 -8.36 10.20
CA ILE A 188 12.25 -9.11 10.46
C ILE A 188 11.93 -9.03 11.95
N GLN A 189 10.68 -8.74 12.26
CA GLN A 189 10.14 -8.77 13.63
C GLN A 189 8.87 -9.59 13.67
N THR A 190 8.63 -10.21 14.81
CA THR A 190 7.46 -11.06 14.99
C THR A 190 6.41 -10.37 15.83
N LEU A 191 5.15 -10.60 15.45
CA LEU A 191 3.99 -10.16 16.20
C LEU A 191 3.15 -11.36 16.63
N GLU A 192 2.55 -11.26 17.81
CA GLU A 192 1.46 -12.17 18.21
C GLU A 192 0.31 -12.07 17.20
N GLN A 193 -0.36 -13.19 16.91
CA GLN A 193 -1.31 -13.28 15.78
C GLN A 193 -2.38 -12.19 15.79
N HIS A 194 -2.94 -11.87 16.96
CA HIS A 194 -3.98 -10.85 17.08
C HIS A 194 -3.45 -9.44 16.75
N ILE A 195 -2.20 -9.12 17.13
CA ILE A 195 -1.53 -7.85 16.80
C ILE A 195 -1.22 -7.81 15.31
N PHE A 196 -0.75 -8.93 14.73
CA PHE A 196 -0.49 -9.04 13.31
C PHE A 196 -1.77 -8.82 12.48
N ASN A 197 -2.90 -9.39 12.90
CA ASN A 197 -4.19 -9.18 12.24
C ASN A 197 -4.59 -7.71 12.26
N SER A 198 -4.53 -7.04 13.42
CA SER A 198 -4.79 -5.60 13.52
C SER A 198 -3.83 -4.76 12.68
N TYR A 199 -2.57 -5.17 12.60
CA TYR A 199 -1.59 -4.54 11.74
C TYR A 199 -1.95 -4.64 10.26
N MET A 200 -2.37 -5.82 9.79
CA MET A 200 -2.75 -6.06 8.40
C MET A 200 -4.05 -5.36 7.98
N GLN A 201 -4.91 -4.94 8.93
CA GLN A 201 -6.06 -4.09 8.63
C GLN A 201 -5.68 -2.71 8.08
N ARG A 202 -4.44 -2.26 8.31
CA ARG A 202 -3.93 -0.98 7.80
C ARG A 202 -3.32 -1.06 6.40
N ALA A 203 -3.18 -2.27 5.85
CA ALA A 203 -2.75 -2.44 4.48
C ALA A 203 -3.78 -1.85 3.50
N SER A 204 -3.33 -1.42 2.32
CA SER A 204 -4.27 -1.12 1.23
C SER A 204 -4.49 -2.37 0.39
N TYR A 205 -5.75 -2.67 0.12
CA TYR A 205 -6.19 -3.86 -0.62
C TYR A 205 -6.62 -3.44 -2.02
N TYR A 206 -5.98 -3.99 -3.05
CA TYR A 206 -6.24 -3.65 -4.45
C TYR A 206 -6.92 -4.82 -5.17
N GLY A 207 -7.85 -4.50 -6.08
CA GLY A 207 -8.61 -5.50 -6.84
C GLY A 207 -9.78 -6.16 -6.09
N TYR A 208 -10.03 -5.74 -4.85
CA TYR A 208 -11.17 -6.21 -4.04
C TYR A 208 -12.40 -5.32 -4.17
N ASP A 209 -12.24 -4.08 -4.63
CA ASP A 209 -13.36 -3.19 -4.87
C ASP A 209 -14.21 -3.64 -6.08
N ILE A 210 -15.52 -3.46 -5.98
CA ILE A 210 -16.42 -3.58 -7.14
C ILE A 210 -16.75 -2.19 -7.62
N LYS A 211 -16.61 -1.99 -8.92
CA LYS A 211 -17.01 -0.76 -9.62
C LYS A 211 -18.19 -1.13 -10.51
N ASP A 212 -19.33 -0.51 -10.24
CA ASP A 212 -20.56 -0.73 -10.99
C ASP A 212 -21.14 0.60 -11.49
N CYS A 213 -21.87 0.53 -12.60
CA CYS A 213 -22.41 1.70 -13.28
C CYS A 213 -23.86 1.44 -13.72
N ILE A 214 -24.78 2.24 -13.17
CA ILE A 214 -26.20 2.20 -13.52
C ILE A 214 -26.50 3.34 -14.49
N TRP A 215 -27.12 3.01 -15.60
CA TRP A 215 -27.58 3.96 -16.60
C TRP A 215 -29.08 4.23 -16.46
N LEU A 216 -29.42 5.50 -16.33
CA LEU A 216 -30.79 6.00 -16.25
C LEU A 216 -31.15 6.68 -17.57
N ASN A 217 -32.41 6.55 -17.94
CA ASN A 217 -33.04 7.31 -19.02
C ASN A 217 -34.21 8.13 -18.46
N GLU A 218 -34.85 8.93 -19.30
CA GLU A 218 -35.97 9.80 -18.91
C GLU A 218 -37.10 9.02 -18.22
N HIS A 219 -37.46 7.84 -18.73
CA HIS A 219 -38.47 6.99 -18.10
C HIS A 219 -38.07 6.59 -16.68
N THR A 220 -36.82 6.15 -16.47
CA THR A 220 -36.33 5.75 -15.14
C THR A 220 -36.24 6.91 -14.16
N ILE A 221 -35.99 8.13 -14.66
CA ILE A 221 -36.04 9.33 -13.83
C ILE A 221 -37.47 9.54 -13.31
N CYS A 222 -38.48 9.52 -14.19
CA CYS A 222 -39.87 9.78 -13.81
C CYS A 222 -40.54 8.64 -13.02
N SER A 223 -40.13 7.38 -13.25
CA SER A 223 -40.71 6.22 -12.55
C SER A 223 -39.94 5.80 -11.30
N GLY A 224 -38.76 6.41 -11.06
CA GLY A 224 -37.80 5.93 -10.07
C GLY A 224 -37.05 4.67 -10.54
N LEU A 225 -36.04 4.29 -9.75
CA LEU A 225 -35.25 3.09 -9.97
C LEU A 225 -35.49 2.08 -8.87
N ALA A 226 -35.70 0.82 -9.23
CA ALA A 226 -35.50 -0.34 -8.37
C ALA A 226 -34.70 -1.37 -9.15
N HIS A 227 -33.38 -1.39 -8.94
CA HIS A 227 -32.46 -2.21 -9.72
C HIS A 227 -31.78 -3.25 -8.83
N THR A 228 -31.94 -4.51 -9.19
CA THR A 228 -31.22 -5.62 -8.55
C THR A 228 -30.03 -5.97 -9.42
N VAL A 229 -28.82 -5.74 -8.91
CA VAL A 229 -27.59 -6.11 -9.60
C VAL A 229 -27.28 -7.55 -9.29
N GLN A 230 -27.35 -8.39 -10.32
CA GLN A 230 -26.92 -9.77 -10.25
C GLN A 230 -25.39 -9.82 -10.29
N ARG A 231 -24.83 -10.61 -9.38
CA ARG A 231 -23.39 -10.69 -9.17
C ARG A 231 -22.87 -12.04 -9.64
N CYS A 232 -21.99 -12.02 -10.65
CA CYS A 232 -21.41 -13.24 -11.23
C CYS A 232 -20.21 -13.77 -10.41
N ASP A 233 -19.79 -13.06 -9.36
CA ASP A 233 -18.63 -13.38 -8.53
C ASP A 233 -18.99 -14.21 -7.27
N GLY A 234 -20.17 -14.82 -7.25
CA GLY A 234 -20.66 -15.66 -6.15
C GLY A 234 -21.11 -14.87 -4.91
N LEU A 235 -21.09 -13.54 -4.97
CA LEU A 235 -21.58 -12.68 -3.91
C LEU A 235 -23.10 -12.49 -4.03
N PRO A 236 -23.81 -12.24 -2.90
CA PRO A 236 -25.25 -12.03 -2.94
C PRO A 236 -25.58 -10.80 -3.79
N PRO A 237 -26.68 -10.85 -4.57
CA PRO A 237 -27.13 -9.69 -5.32
C PRO A 237 -27.46 -8.55 -4.34
N TYR A 238 -27.27 -7.32 -4.80
CA TYR A 238 -27.72 -6.14 -4.05
C TYR A 238 -28.81 -5.41 -4.83
N GLN A 239 -29.69 -4.75 -4.08
CA GLN A 239 -30.75 -3.93 -4.63
C GLN A 239 -30.46 -2.47 -4.33
N ILE A 240 -30.62 -1.62 -5.34
CA ILE A 240 -30.50 -0.18 -5.23
C ILE A 240 -31.82 0.44 -5.68
N SER A 241 -32.34 1.35 -4.87
CA SER A 241 -33.55 2.07 -5.18
C SER A 241 -33.37 3.57 -5.04
N PHE A 242 -33.92 4.32 -5.99
CA PHE A 242 -34.00 5.77 -5.94
C PHE A 242 -35.44 6.20 -6.21
N ASN A 243 -35.93 7.14 -5.41
CA ASN A 243 -37.24 7.72 -5.63
C ASN A 243 -37.22 8.62 -6.87
N PRO A 244 -38.31 8.68 -7.64
CA PRO A 244 -38.39 9.54 -8.81
C PRO A 244 -38.09 11.01 -8.50
N GLU A 245 -38.66 11.53 -7.41
CA GLU A 245 -38.53 12.94 -7.04
C GLU A 245 -37.06 13.32 -6.76
N ASP A 246 -36.32 12.43 -6.09
CA ASP A 246 -34.90 12.64 -5.80
C ASP A 246 -34.05 12.64 -7.08
N LEU A 247 -34.36 11.74 -8.02
CA LEU A 247 -33.67 11.66 -9.32
C LEU A 247 -33.93 12.89 -10.19
N GLU A 248 -35.18 13.36 -10.23
CA GLU A 248 -35.56 14.60 -10.94
C GLU A 248 -34.83 15.81 -10.38
N ILE A 249 -34.82 15.98 -9.05
CA ILE A 249 -34.09 17.07 -8.38
C ILE A 249 -32.60 17.02 -8.70
N LEU A 250 -31.99 15.82 -8.68
CA LEU A 250 -30.57 15.64 -8.99
C LEU A 250 -30.25 15.96 -10.45
N LEU A 251 -31.08 15.50 -11.39
CA LEU A 251 -30.92 15.80 -12.82
C LEU A 251 -31.01 17.31 -13.06
N ASP A 252 -32.05 17.96 -12.52
CA ASP A 252 -32.26 19.39 -12.60
C ASP A 252 -31.07 20.18 -12.04
N ALA A 253 -30.58 19.78 -10.86
CA ALA A 253 -29.46 20.44 -10.20
C ALA A 253 -28.17 20.32 -11.04
N LYS A 254 -27.92 19.15 -11.64
CA LYS A 254 -26.75 18.88 -12.47
C LYS A 254 -26.81 19.60 -13.81
N LEU A 255 -27.99 19.72 -14.43
CA LEU A 255 -28.19 20.49 -15.67
C LEU A 255 -28.05 22.00 -15.44
N LYS A 256 -28.54 22.51 -14.30
CA LYS A 256 -28.45 23.96 -13.94
C LYS A 256 -27.04 24.38 -13.50
N ARG A 257 -26.18 23.42 -13.11
CA ARG A 257 -24.77 23.66 -12.75
C ARG A 257 -23.87 22.69 -13.53
N PRO A 258 -23.65 22.92 -14.83
CA PRO A 258 -22.69 22.12 -15.59
C PRO A 258 -21.31 22.33 -14.95
N THR A 259 -20.86 21.34 -14.18
CA THR A 259 -19.51 21.32 -13.63
C THR A 259 -18.50 21.27 -14.78
N LEU A 260 -17.38 22.00 -14.65
CA LEU A 260 -16.26 22.03 -15.61
C LEU A 260 -15.63 20.65 -15.91
N THR A 261 -16.02 19.61 -15.19
CA THR A 261 -15.64 18.21 -15.41
C THR A 261 -16.72 17.44 -16.18
N SER A 262 -17.46 18.09 -17.08
CA SER A 262 -18.12 17.33 -18.13
C SER A 262 -16.99 16.72 -18.96
N ASP A 263 -16.65 15.46 -18.69
CA ASP A 263 -15.84 14.69 -19.61
C ASP A 263 -16.48 14.83 -20.98
N ALA A 264 -15.76 15.50 -21.88
CA ALA A 264 -16.16 15.74 -23.26
C ALA A 264 -16.15 14.45 -24.09
N SER A 265 -16.43 13.29 -23.47
CA SER A 265 -16.40 11.96 -24.10
C SER A 265 -17.76 11.50 -24.61
N GLY A 266 -18.85 12.25 -24.38
CA GLY A 266 -20.19 11.87 -24.86
C GLY A 266 -20.80 10.66 -24.13
N GLU A 267 -20.26 10.29 -22.97
CA GLU A 267 -20.70 9.11 -22.23
C GLU A 267 -22.05 9.32 -21.52
N GLY A 268 -22.33 10.50 -20.96
CA GLY A 268 -23.58 10.82 -20.25
C GLY A 268 -23.34 11.67 -19.01
N LEU A 269 -24.40 12.06 -18.30
CA LEU A 269 -24.33 12.93 -17.12
C LEU A 269 -24.23 12.12 -15.83
N GLU A 270 -23.14 12.25 -15.07
CA GLU A 270 -23.01 11.61 -13.74
C GLU A 270 -23.87 12.33 -12.69
N LEU A 271 -24.96 11.68 -12.28
CA LEU A 271 -25.87 12.18 -11.26
C LEU A 271 -25.28 11.97 -9.86
N LEU A 272 -24.84 10.74 -9.57
CA LEU A 272 -24.35 10.33 -8.26
C LEU A 272 -23.13 9.42 -8.37
N ARG A 273 -22.27 9.52 -7.35
CA ARG A 273 -21.21 8.56 -7.06
C ARG A 273 -21.34 8.13 -5.61
N LEU A 274 -21.59 6.85 -5.38
CA LEU A 274 -21.80 6.28 -4.05
C LEU A 274 -20.71 5.27 -3.74
N ARG A 275 -20.34 5.18 -2.46
CA ARG A 275 -19.38 4.20 -1.93
C ARG A 275 -20.03 3.47 -0.76
N PHE A 276 -20.24 2.17 -0.90
CA PHE A 276 -20.75 1.30 0.16
C PHE A 276 -19.58 0.52 0.76
N LYS A 277 -19.20 0.87 1.98
CA LYS A 277 -18.04 0.29 2.65
C LYS A 277 -18.27 -1.19 2.98
N GLY A 278 -17.26 -2.03 2.74
CA GLY A 278 -17.28 -3.46 3.04
C GLY A 278 -18.25 -4.28 2.18
N GLN A 279 -18.82 -3.71 1.12
CA GLN A 279 -19.71 -4.40 0.18
C GLN A 279 -18.98 -4.91 -1.07
N GLY A 280 -17.65 -4.84 -1.06
CA GLY A 280 -16.76 -5.33 -2.09
C GLY A 280 -16.55 -6.85 -2.05
N LYS A 281 -15.45 -7.32 -2.62
CA LYS A 281 -15.01 -8.72 -2.50
C LYS A 281 -14.30 -8.91 -1.17
N HIS A 282 -14.56 -10.06 -0.54
CA HIS A 282 -13.77 -10.49 0.60
C HIS A 282 -12.36 -10.91 0.16
N THR A 283 -11.40 -10.67 1.04
CA THR A 283 -10.07 -11.26 0.92
C THR A 283 -10.13 -12.76 1.09
N GLU A 284 -9.14 -13.45 0.54
CA GLU A 284 -9.04 -14.91 0.56
C GLU A 284 -9.03 -15.47 2.00
N ASP A 285 -8.51 -14.69 2.95
CA ASP A 285 -8.46 -14.97 4.38
C ASP A 285 -9.67 -14.44 5.18
N ASN A 286 -10.65 -13.81 4.50
CA ASN A 286 -11.80 -13.12 5.09
C ASN A 286 -11.45 -12.01 6.10
N GLY A 287 -10.18 -11.57 6.16
CA GLY A 287 -9.72 -10.52 7.08
C GLY A 287 -10.13 -9.10 6.67
N HIS A 288 -10.48 -8.89 5.40
CA HIS A 288 -10.91 -7.61 4.86
C HIS A 288 -11.98 -7.79 3.77
N ALA A 289 -12.74 -6.74 3.51
CA ALA A 289 -13.66 -6.66 2.40
C ALA A 289 -13.44 -5.31 1.70
N GLY A 290 -13.31 -5.35 0.37
CA GLY A 290 -13.28 -4.12 -0.43
C GLY A 290 -14.62 -3.38 -0.35
N ASP A 291 -14.75 -2.36 -1.17
CA ASP A 291 -15.95 -1.52 -1.23
C ASP A 291 -16.71 -1.68 -2.55
N LEU A 292 -18.00 -1.34 -2.53
CA LEU A 292 -18.79 -1.18 -3.74
C LEU A 292 -18.84 0.31 -4.11
N PHE A 293 -18.30 0.65 -5.27
CA PHE A 293 -18.40 1.96 -5.89
C PHE A 293 -19.45 1.92 -6.99
N LEU A 294 -20.51 2.71 -6.80
CA LEU A 294 -21.60 2.83 -7.75
C LEU A 294 -21.57 4.21 -8.42
N ARG A 295 -21.59 4.22 -9.76
CA ARG A 295 -21.83 5.43 -10.55
C ARG A 295 -23.24 5.39 -11.13
N VAL A 296 -24.01 6.44 -10.92
CA VAL A 296 -25.34 6.60 -11.51
C VAL A 296 -25.25 7.64 -12.62
N MET A 297 -25.39 7.18 -13.85
CA MET A 297 -25.24 7.96 -15.06
C MET A 297 -26.61 8.17 -15.71
N TYR A 298 -26.86 9.36 -16.24
CA TYR A 298 -28.04 9.66 -17.04
C TYR A 298 -27.65 9.85 -18.50
N LYS A 299 -28.43 9.23 -19.39
CA LYS A 299 -28.30 9.43 -20.83
C LYS A 299 -29.67 9.77 -21.41
N SER A 300 -29.77 10.97 -21.99
CA SER A 300 -30.95 11.36 -22.75
C SER A 300 -31.02 10.50 -24.01
N SER A 301 -32.17 9.87 -24.24
CA SER A 301 -32.46 9.15 -25.46
C SER A 301 -32.43 10.14 -26.63
N SER A 302 -31.60 9.89 -27.64
CA SER A 302 -31.58 10.66 -28.88
C SER A 302 -32.78 10.32 -29.74
#